data_AF-E1ZMN7-F1
#
_entry.id   AF-E1ZMN7-F1
#
_cell.length_a   1.000
_cell.length_b   1.000
_cell.length_c   1.000
_cell.angle_alpha   90.00
_cell.angle_beta   90.00
_cell.angle_gamma   90.00
#
_symmetry.space_group_name_H-M   'P 1'
#
loop_
_entity.id
_entity.type
_entity.pdbx_description
1 polymer ?
#
loop_
_entity_poly.entity_id
_entity_poly.type
_entity_poly.pdbx_seq_one_letter_code
_entity_poly.pdbx_strand_id
1 'polypeptide(L)'
;MLDCHDQAPIHFAASGNNAAAVRQLLETAPELAFAPDRYGAPPLELALRSHAGTSVEAVETAHCLVLAAPPVQPTLSTLNEYEPTWSDLYADLVARLPLTQEEWQLIPSPGPGLAHALPAVLQRSAVEAGWLVGRLVEEQRARLRSAALSLARAQQGQRPISADVSRRILAVCLLDS
;
A
#
# COMPACT_ATOMS: atom_id res chain seq x y z
N MET A 1 25.58 7.58 -14.53
CA MET A 1 25.82 8.61 -15.56
C MET A 1 24.46 9.26 -15.77
N LEU A 2 24.29 10.50 -15.31
CA LEU A 2 23.03 11.24 -15.45
C LEU A 2 23.01 11.94 -16.81
N ASP A 3 21.84 12.11 -17.41
CA ASP A 3 21.68 12.84 -18.67
C ASP A 3 21.64 14.38 -18.44
N CYS A 4 21.39 15.16 -19.48
CA CYS A 4 21.27 16.63 -19.38
C CYS A 4 20.06 17.11 -18.55
N HIS A 5 19.27 16.19 -18.03
CA HIS A 5 18.14 16.41 -17.14
C HIS A 5 18.32 15.84 -15.74
N ASP A 6 19.55 15.49 -15.34
CA ASP A 6 19.83 14.76 -14.10
C ASP A 6 19.03 13.45 -13.99
N GLN A 7 18.56 12.91 -15.12
CA GLN A 7 17.79 11.67 -15.15
C GLN A 7 18.75 10.47 -15.14
N ALA A 8 18.69 9.74 -14.03
CA ALA A 8 19.21 8.39 -13.95
C ALA A 8 18.38 7.42 -14.85
N PRO A 9 18.95 6.26 -15.26
CA PRO A 9 18.24 5.26 -16.07
C PRO A 9 16.88 4.83 -15.51
N ILE A 10 16.70 4.93 -14.19
CA ILE A 10 15.43 4.60 -13.51
C ILE A 10 14.30 5.58 -13.88
N HIS A 11 14.59 6.85 -14.18
CA HIS A 11 13.59 7.83 -14.58
C HIS A 11 13.01 7.50 -15.95
N PHE A 12 13.86 7.08 -16.88
CA PHE A 12 13.43 6.60 -18.20
C PHE A 12 12.64 5.30 -18.10
N ALA A 13 13.09 4.37 -17.25
CA ALA A 13 12.38 3.12 -17.01
C ALA A 13 11.00 3.37 -16.36
N ALA A 14 10.90 4.30 -15.42
CA ALA A 14 9.65 4.68 -14.77
C ALA A 14 8.71 5.42 -15.73
N SER A 15 9.21 6.40 -16.49
CA SER A 15 8.42 7.09 -17.52
C SER A 15 7.96 6.16 -18.65
N GLY A 16 8.67 5.05 -18.88
CA GLY A 16 8.30 4.02 -19.84
C GLY A 16 7.47 2.88 -19.24
N ASN A 17 7.09 2.95 -17.95
CA ASN A 17 6.42 1.90 -17.18
C ASN A 17 7.05 0.50 -17.33
N ASN A 18 8.38 0.46 -17.45
CA ASN A 18 9.11 -0.78 -17.59
C ASN A 18 9.47 -1.33 -16.20
N ALA A 19 8.49 -2.00 -15.57
CA ALA A 19 8.65 -2.60 -14.25
C ALA A 19 9.87 -3.53 -14.15
N ALA A 20 10.16 -4.29 -15.23
CA ALA A 20 11.31 -5.19 -15.26
C ALA A 20 12.65 -4.43 -15.17
N ALA A 21 12.79 -3.36 -15.96
CA ALA A 21 13.98 -2.51 -15.90
C ALA A 21 14.10 -1.78 -14.56
N VAL A 22 12.98 -1.28 -14.02
CA VAL A 22 12.94 -0.65 -12.69
C VAL A 22 13.38 -1.64 -11.60
N ARG A 23 12.91 -2.88 -11.62
CA ARG A 23 13.35 -3.93 -10.68
C ARG A 23 14.86 -4.17 -10.75
N GLN A 24 15.40 -4.38 -11.94
CA GLN A 24 16.85 -4.61 -12.10
C GLN A 24 17.70 -3.43 -11.63
N LEU A 25 17.22 -2.20 -11.86
CA LEU A 25 17.92 -1.00 -11.40
C LEU A 25 17.87 -0.86 -9.88
N LEU A 26 16.73 -1.17 -9.26
CA LEU A 26 16.59 -1.12 -7.80
C LEU A 26 17.33 -2.25 -7.08
N GLU A 27 17.52 -3.40 -7.73
CA GLU A 27 18.38 -4.48 -7.21
C GLU A 27 19.85 -4.04 -7.08
N THR A 28 20.30 -3.13 -7.95
CA THR A 28 21.70 -2.67 -7.99
C THR A 28 21.91 -1.36 -7.24
N ALA A 29 20.90 -0.48 -7.21
CA ALA A 29 20.96 0.83 -6.59
C ALA A 29 19.56 1.25 -6.06
N PRO A 30 19.14 0.73 -4.89
CA PRO A 30 17.82 1.00 -4.31
C PRO A 30 17.63 2.48 -3.93
N GLU A 31 18.71 3.21 -3.66
CA GLU A 31 18.69 4.64 -3.36
C GLU A 31 18.12 5.49 -4.51
N LEU A 32 18.15 4.98 -5.74
CA LEU A 32 17.64 5.68 -6.91
C LEU A 32 16.11 5.72 -6.96
N ALA A 33 15.39 4.97 -6.11
CA ALA A 33 13.93 4.96 -6.06
C ALA A 33 13.31 6.35 -5.83
N PHE A 34 14.02 7.24 -5.14
CA PHE A 34 13.59 8.62 -4.84
C PHE A 34 14.58 9.69 -5.29
N ALA A 35 15.60 9.32 -6.07
CA ALA A 35 16.52 10.32 -6.60
C ALA A 35 15.70 11.29 -7.46
N PRO A 36 15.60 12.58 -7.11
CA PRO A 36 14.85 13.53 -7.93
C PRO A 36 15.59 13.79 -9.24
N ASP A 37 14.85 13.99 -10.32
CA ASP A 37 15.40 14.53 -11.56
C ASP A 37 15.65 16.06 -11.45
N ARG A 38 16.09 16.71 -12.54
CA ARG A 38 16.31 18.17 -12.57
C ARG A 38 15.10 19.02 -12.17
N TYR A 39 13.89 18.46 -12.25
CA TYR A 39 12.64 19.14 -11.94
C TYR A 39 12.20 18.88 -10.51
N GLY A 40 12.97 18.10 -9.74
CA GLY A 40 12.61 17.66 -8.41
C GLY A 40 11.67 16.44 -8.41
N ALA A 41 11.37 15.85 -9.57
CA ALA A 41 10.40 14.78 -9.68
C ALA A 41 11.08 13.42 -9.43
N PRO A 42 10.64 12.63 -8.44
CA PRO A 42 11.14 11.28 -8.24
C PRO A 42 10.65 10.34 -9.37
N PRO A 43 11.30 9.18 -9.58
CA PRO A 43 10.86 8.20 -10.58
C PRO A 43 9.40 7.76 -10.40
N LEU A 44 8.93 7.68 -9.14
CA LEU A 44 7.53 7.38 -8.86
C LEU A 44 6.59 8.41 -9.47
N GLU A 45 6.89 9.70 -9.35
CA GLU A 45 6.07 10.77 -9.95
C GLU A 45 6.06 10.65 -11.48
N LEU A 46 7.20 10.31 -12.11
CA LEU A 46 7.27 10.10 -13.55
C LEU A 46 6.43 8.89 -14.00
N ALA A 47 6.44 7.79 -13.24
CA ALA A 47 5.57 6.64 -13.50
C ALA A 47 4.09 7.04 -13.45
N LEU A 48 3.69 7.77 -12.40
CA LEU A 48 2.31 8.26 -12.22
C LEU A 48 1.90 9.26 -13.31
N ARG A 49 2.80 10.14 -13.75
CA ARG A 49 2.54 11.15 -14.79
C ARG A 49 2.50 10.59 -16.21
N SER A 50 3.35 9.60 -16.50
CA SER A 50 3.48 9.04 -17.85
C SER A 50 2.20 8.34 -18.31
N HIS A 51 1.44 7.77 -17.38
CA HIS A 51 0.16 7.15 -17.65
C HIS A 51 -0.90 7.65 -16.67
N ALA A 52 -1.74 8.57 -17.15
CA ALA A 52 -3.05 8.87 -16.59
C ALA A 52 -4.05 7.68 -16.71
N GLY A 53 -3.57 6.49 -17.05
CA GLY A 53 -4.36 5.29 -17.27
C GLY A 53 -3.78 4.13 -16.46
N THR A 54 -4.66 3.40 -15.81
CA THR A 54 -4.45 2.20 -14.98
C THR A 54 -3.89 1.02 -15.79
N SER A 55 -2.80 1.20 -16.52
CA SER A 55 -2.13 0.07 -17.16
C SER A 55 -1.51 -0.81 -16.07
N VAL A 56 -1.62 -2.12 -16.26
CA VAL A 56 -1.05 -3.11 -15.33
C VAL A 56 0.45 -2.85 -15.11
N GLU A 57 1.14 -2.42 -16.17
CA GLU A 57 2.56 -2.08 -16.16
C GLU A 57 2.87 -0.84 -15.30
N ALA A 58 2.02 0.19 -15.34
CA ALA A 58 2.19 1.38 -14.51
C ALA A 58 1.97 1.07 -13.02
N VAL A 59 0.94 0.28 -12.71
CA VAL A 59 0.68 -0.23 -11.35
C VAL A 59 1.85 -1.08 -10.86
N GLU A 60 2.35 -1.99 -11.69
CA GLU A 60 3.49 -2.83 -11.33
C GLU A 60 4.77 -2.00 -11.13
N THR A 61 5.01 -1.01 -11.98
CA THR A 61 6.17 -0.11 -11.89
C THR A 61 6.11 0.73 -10.62
N ALA A 62 4.97 1.38 -10.34
CA ALA A 62 4.75 2.14 -9.12
C ALA A 62 4.90 1.25 -7.88
N HIS A 63 4.36 0.03 -7.91
CA HIS A 63 4.52 -0.94 -6.84
C HIS A 63 6.00 -1.29 -6.61
N CYS A 64 6.79 -1.51 -7.66
CA CYS A 64 8.23 -1.78 -7.51
C CYS A 64 8.99 -0.62 -6.87
N LEU A 65 8.65 0.62 -7.25
CA LEU A 65 9.27 1.83 -6.70
C LEU A 65 8.91 2.06 -5.23
N VAL A 66 7.65 1.86 -4.87
CA VAL A 66 7.19 1.94 -3.47
C VAL A 66 7.84 0.84 -2.62
N LEU A 67 7.95 -0.38 -3.15
CA LEU A 67 8.52 -1.51 -2.41
C LEU A 67 10.02 -1.40 -2.16
N ALA A 68 10.77 -0.82 -3.09
CA ALA A 68 12.22 -0.79 -3.00
C ALA A 68 12.74 0.23 -1.97
N ALA A 69 11.87 1.03 -1.36
CA ALA A 69 12.28 2.32 -0.86
C ALA A 69 11.77 2.60 0.57
N PRO A 70 12.64 3.05 1.50
CA PRO A 70 12.29 3.25 2.90
C PRO A 70 11.53 4.54 3.29
N PRO A 71 11.55 5.68 2.56
CA PRO A 71 10.83 6.87 3.00
C PRO A 71 9.35 6.85 2.54
N VAL A 72 8.48 6.49 3.47
CA VAL A 72 7.02 6.41 3.29
C VAL A 72 6.39 7.78 3.02
N GLN A 73 6.79 8.84 3.73
CA GLN A 73 6.14 10.15 3.59
C GLN A 73 6.13 10.75 2.17
N PRO A 74 7.26 10.87 1.45
CA PRO A 74 7.25 11.43 0.09
C PRO A 74 6.40 10.58 -0.86
N THR A 75 6.36 9.25 -0.68
CA THR A 75 5.45 8.41 -1.48
C THR A 75 3.99 8.77 -1.25
N LEU A 76 3.56 8.89 0.00
CA LEU A 76 2.17 9.19 0.33
C LEU A 76 1.78 10.58 -0.17
N SER A 77 2.66 11.57 -0.06
CA SER A 77 2.42 12.91 -0.61
C SER A 77 2.25 12.89 -2.13
N THR A 78 3.13 12.18 -2.84
CA THR A 78 3.01 12.04 -4.30
C THR A 78 1.73 11.28 -4.68
N LEU A 79 1.40 10.17 -4.02
CA LEU A 79 0.21 9.39 -4.35
C LEU A 79 -1.10 10.16 -4.10
N ASN A 80 -1.14 11.03 -3.08
CA ASN A 80 -2.31 11.83 -2.75
C ASN A 80 -2.60 12.92 -3.81
N GLU A 81 -1.59 13.35 -4.57
CA GLU A 81 -1.77 14.31 -5.66
C GLU A 81 -2.48 13.68 -6.88
N TYR A 82 -2.48 12.35 -7.02
CA TYR A 82 -2.99 11.61 -8.18
C TYR A 82 -4.23 10.71 -7.87
N GLU A 83 -5.08 11.05 -6.88
CA GLU A 83 -6.31 10.31 -6.49
C GLU A 83 -7.30 10.06 -7.66
N PRO A 84 -8.08 8.94 -7.73
CA PRO A 84 -8.26 7.80 -6.81
C PRO A 84 -7.85 6.41 -7.36
N THR A 85 -7.16 6.33 -8.50
CA THR A 85 -6.87 5.06 -9.21
C THR A 85 -5.84 4.15 -8.54
N TRP A 86 -5.16 4.62 -7.50
CA TRP A 86 -4.04 3.93 -6.84
C TRP A 86 -4.40 3.33 -5.47
N SER A 87 -5.69 3.08 -5.24
CA SER A 87 -6.22 2.55 -3.97
C SER A 87 -5.56 1.22 -3.56
N ASP A 88 -5.23 0.36 -4.52
CA ASP A 88 -4.56 -0.92 -4.26
C ASP A 88 -3.11 -0.73 -3.78
N LEU A 89 -2.41 0.31 -4.24
CA LEU A 89 -1.06 0.62 -3.78
C LEU A 89 -1.06 1.02 -2.30
N TYR A 90 -2.09 1.74 -1.83
CA TYR A 90 -2.22 2.05 -0.41
C TYR A 90 -2.41 0.78 0.42
N ALA A 91 -3.21 -0.18 -0.06
CA ALA A 91 -3.40 -1.46 0.64
C ALA A 91 -2.08 -2.24 0.73
N ASP A 92 -1.33 -2.36 -0.35
CA ASP A 92 -0.05 -3.06 -0.37
C ASP A 92 1.02 -2.39 0.51
N LEU A 93 1.08 -1.06 0.50
CA LEU A 93 1.99 -0.27 1.32
C LEU A 93 1.70 -0.50 2.81
N VAL A 94 0.44 -0.34 3.20
CA VAL A 94 -0.02 -0.55 4.59
C VAL A 94 0.19 -1.99 5.05
N ALA A 95 -0.01 -2.98 4.16
CA ALA A 95 0.20 -4.38 4.49
C ALA A 95 1.67 -4.66 4.85
N ARG A 96 2.63 -4.00 4.19
CA ARG A 96 4.05 -4.33 4.30
C ARG A 96 4.84 -3.45 5.26
N LEU A 97 4.49 -2.17 5.39
CA LEU A 97 5.27 -1.20 6.15
C LEU A 97 4.56 -0.82 7.46
N PRO A 98 5.25 -0.82 8.62
CA PRO A 98 4.72 -0.23 9.85
C PRO A 98 4.65 1.29 9.68
N LEU A 99 3.43 1.81 9.70
CA LEU A 99 3.18 3.23 9.52
C LEU A 99 3.01 3.93 10.87
N THR A 100 3.61 5.12 10.99
CA THR A 100 3.40 6.04 12.10
C THR A 100 2.02 6.68 12.05
N GLN A 101 1.56 7.24 13.17
CA GLN A 101 0.25 7.90 13.25
C GLN A 101 0.10 9.04 12.23
N GLU A 102 1.19 9.77 11.95
CA GLU A 102 1.20 10.90 11.00
C GLU A 102 1.04 10.41 9.56
N GLU A 103 1.74 9.33 9.19
CA GLU A 103 1.60 8.69 7.87
C GLU A 103 0.21 8.11 7.69
N TRP A 104 -0.38 7.56 8.76
CA TRP A 104 -1.76 7.14 8.76
C TRP A 104 -2.75 8.28 8.52
N GLN A 105 -2.43 9.55 8.78
CA GLN A 105 -3.31 10.68 8.46
C GLN A 105 -3.34 10.97 6.95
N LEU A 106 -2.24 10.68 6.25
CA LEU A 106 -2.08 10.93 4.82
C LEU A 106 -2.80 9.92 3.91
N ILE A 107 -3.13 8.74 4.45
CA ILE A 107 -3.92 7.76 3.71
C ILE A 107 -5.32 8.35 3.44
N PRO A 108 -5.92 8.15 2.25
CA PRO A 108 -7.29 8.61 2.00
C PRO A 108 -8.34 7.80 2.79
N SER A 109 -9.45 8.44 3.11
CA SER A 109 -10.62 7.81 3.74
C SER A 109 -11.88 8.32 3.05
N PRO A 110 -12.73 7.46 2.48
CA PRO A 110 -12.70 5.99 2.50
C PRO A 110 -11.89 5.36 1.35
N GLY A 111 -11.00 4.40 1.67
CA GLY A 111 -10.20 3.68 0.67
C GLY A 111 -10.82 2.31 0.32
N PRO A 112 -11.41 2.12 -0.89
CA PRO A 112 -11.73 0.78 -1.37
C PRO A 112 -10.43 -0.03 -1.45
N GLY A 113 -10.46 -1.31 -1.08
CA GLY A 113 -9.27 -2.17 -1.13
C GLY A 113 -8.42 -2.23 0.15
N LEU A 114 -8.49 -1.23 1.06
CA LEU A 114 -7.73 -1.24 2.33
C LEU A 114 -8.02 -2.46 3.23
N ALA A 115 -9.20 -3.07 3.08
CA ALA A 115 -9.58 -4.28 3.81
C ALA A 115 -8.60 -5.45 3.56
N HIS A 116 -7.97 -5.54 2.38
CA HIS A 116 -7.02 -6.59 2.03
C HIS A 116 -5.73 -6.51 2.87
N ALA A 117 -5.39 -5.33 3.38
CA ALA A 117 -4.20 -5.12 4.21
C ALA A 117 -4.43 -5.49 5.68
N LEU A 118 -5.69 -5.55 6.13
CA LEU A 118 -6.06 -5.81 7.52
C LEU A 118 -5.44 -7.10 8.12
N PRO A 119 -5.35 -8.23 7.41
CA PRO A 119 -4.75 -9.45 7.95
C PRO A 119 -3.25 -9.30 8.24
N ALA A 120 -2.53 -8.63 7.34
CA ALA A 120 -1.10 -8.36 7.50
C ALA A 120 -0.85 -7.36 8.65
N VAL A 121 -1.66 -6.30 8.71
CA VAL A 121 -1.57 -5.31 9.79
C VAL A 121 -1.92 -5.91 11.14
N LEU A 122 -2.97 -6.75 11.24
CA LEU A 122 -3.33 -7.42 12.49
C LEU A 122 -2.24 -8.37 13.01
N GLN A 123 -1.48 -9.01 12.11
CA GLN A 123 -0.33 -9.84 12.49
C GLN A 123 0.80 -9.00 13.08
N ARG A 124 0.99 -7.77 12.59
CA ARG A 124 2.04 -6.86 13.02
C ARG A 124 1.68 -6.06 14.27
N SER A 125 0.52 -5.40 14.28
CA SER A 125 0.11 -4.47 15.33
C SER A 125 -1.41 -4.32 15.41
N ALA A 126 -1.95 -4.56 16.61
CA ALA A 126 -3.37 -4.32 16.90
C ALA A 126 -3.73 -2.82 16.86
N VAL A 127 -2.79 -1.93 17.17
CA VAL A 127 -3.00 -0.47 17.15
C VAL A 127 -3.16 0.03 15.73
N GLU A 128 -2.27 -0.39 14.83
CA GLU A 128 -2.36 -0.07 13.40
C GLU A 128 -3.64 -0.62 12.77
N ALA A 129 -4.04 -1.84 13.16
CA ALA A 129 -5.29 -2.41 12.69
C ALA A 129 -6.51 -1.59 13.15
N GLY A 130 -6.46 -1.02 14.37
CA GLY A 130 -7.46 -0.09 14.85
C GLY A 130 -7.58 1.16 13.97
N TRP A 131 -6.44 1.75 13.57
CA TRP A 131 -6.42 2.88 12.65
C TRP A 131 -6.94 2.52 11.26
N LEU A 132 -6.58 1.35 10.73
CA LEU A 132 -7.08 0.85 9.45
C LEU A 132 -8.60 0.67 9.47
N VAL A 133 -9.15 0.03 10.53
CA VAL A 133 -10.59 -0.16 10.68
C VAL A 133 -11.34 1.18 10.73
N GLY A 134 -10.73 2.22 11.30
CA GLY A 134 -11.28 3.58 11.28
C GLY A 134 -11.46 4.16 9.87
N ARG A 135 -10.69 3.69 8.89
CA ARG A 135 -10.66 4.18 7.49
C ARG A 135 -11.40 3.29 6.48
N LEU A 136 -11.91 2.14 6.93
CA LEU A 136 -12.76 1.27 6.12
C LEU A 136 -14.14 1.91 5.87
N VAL A 137 -14.76 1.54 4.74
CA VAL A 137 -16.17 1.88 4.48
C VAL A 137 -17.09 1.24 5.52
N GLU A 138 -18.23 1.88 5.81
CA GLU A 138 -19.13 1.43 6.88
C GLU A 138 -19.61 -0.01 6.67
N GLU A 139 -19.80 -0.43 5.42
CA GLU A 139 -20.18 -1.81 5.09
C GLU A 139 -19.12 -2.84 5.54
N GLN A 140 -17.85 -2.57 5.26
CA GLN A 140 -16.74 -3.44 5.68
C GLN A 140 -16.60 -3.43 7.21
N ARG A 141 -16.77 -2.27 7.87
CA ARG A 141 -16.80 -2.19 9.33
C ARG A 141 -17.93 -3.02 9.95
N ALA A 142 -19.13 -2.95 9.38
CA ALA A 142 -20.29 -3.70 9.85
C ALA A 142 -20.07 -5.21 9.75
N ARG A 143 -19.50 -5.68 8.64
CA ARG A 143 -19.14 -7.10 8.43
C ARG A 143 -18.07 -7.57 9.41
N LEU A 144 -17.05 -6.74 9.66
CA LEU A 144 -16.00 -7.07 10.63
C LEU A 144 -16.58 -7.18 12.05
N ARG A 145 -17.47 -6.26 12.44
CA ARG A 145 -18.18 -6.32 13.73
C ARG A 145 -19.06 -7.57 13.85
N SER A 146 -19.80 -7.94 12.81
CA SER A 146 -20.65 -9.13 12.84
C SER A 146 -19.83 -10.42 12.95
N ALA A 147 -18.73 -10.51 12.22
CA ALA A 147 -17.78 -11.63 12.31
C ALA A 147 -17.08 -11.70 13.68
N ALA A 148 -16.69 -10.55 14.26
CA ALA A 148 -16.10 -10.50 15.60
C ALA A 148 -17.10 -10.97 16.67
N LEU A 149 -18.38 -10.58 16.56
CA LEU A 149 -19.42 -11.00 17.48
C LEU A 149 -19.77 -12.49 17.34
N SER A 150 -19.83 -13.03 16.11
CA SER A 150 -20.07 -14.46 15.90
C SER A 150 -18.93 -15.30 16.47
N LEU A 151 -17.69 -14.83 16.30
CA LEU A 151 -16.50 -15.48 16.82
C LEU A 151 -16.43 -15.41 18.36
N ALA A 152 -16.76 -14.26 18.96
CA ALA A 152 -16.83 -14.12 20.42
C ALA A 152 -17.88 -15.07 21.02
N ARG A 153 -19.03 -15.22 20.37
CA ARG A 153 -20.06 -16.20 20.77
C ARG A 153 -19.58 -17.64 20.63
N ALA A 154 -18.86 -17.96 19.57
CA ALA A 154 -18.28 -19.30 19.37
C ALA A 154 -17.21 -19.64 20.43
N GLN A 155 -16.36 -18.67 20.80
CA GLN A 155 -15.35 -18.82 21.85
C GLN A 155 -15.96 -18.98 23.25
N GLN A 156 -17.13 -18.41 23.51
CA GLN A 156 -17.85 -18.59 24.78
C GLN A 156 -18.51 -19.97 24.90
N GLY A 157 -18.78 -20.67 23.79
CA GLY A 157 -19.43 -21.98 23.76
C GLY A 157 -18.52 -23.19 23.55
N GLN A 158 -17.26 -23.00 23.11
CA GLN A 158 -16.30 -24.07 22.82
C GLN A 158 -14.88 -23.74 23.32
N ARG A 159 -13.98 -24.74 23.30
CA ARG A 159 -12.56 -24.62 23.71
C ARG A 159 -11.93 -23.34 23.15
N PRO A 160 -11.06 -22.66 23.93
CA PRO A 160 -10.41 -21.43 23.50
C PRO A 160 -9.64 -21.67 22.20
N ILE A 161 -10.17 -21.10 21.12
CA ILE A 161 -9.54 -21.12 19.81
C ILE A 161 -8.33 -20.19 19.88
N SER A 162 -7.19 -20.62 19.34
CA SER A 162 -5.98 -19.79 19.29
C SER A 162 -6.27 -18.46 18.59
N ALA A 163 -5.70 -17.37 19.11
CA ALA A 163 -5.87 -16.01 18.58
C ALA A 163 -5.52 -15.89 17.09
N ASP A 164 -4.65 -16.76 16.57
CA ASP A 164 -4.30 -16.79 15.14
C ASP A 164 -5.46 -17.25 14.24
N VAL A 165 -6.25 -18.22 14.68
CA VAL A 165 -7.39 -18.71 13.90
C VAL A 165 -8.50 -17.66 13.86
N SER A 166 -8.69 -16.94 14.98
CA SER A 166 -9.63 -15.83 15.07
C SER A 166 -9.29 -14.70 14.09
N ARG A 167 -8.00 -14.36 13.98
CA ARG A 167 -7.52 -13.36 13.01
C ARG A 167 -7.75 -13.81 11.56
N ARG A 168 -7.51 -15.08 11.25
CA ARG A 168 -7.72 -15.63 9.90
C ARG A 168 -9.20 -15.63 9.49
N ILE A 169 -10.11 -15.93 10.41
CA ILE A 169 -11.55 -15.89 10.12
C ILE A 169 -12.00 -14.46 9.83
N LEU A 170 -11.54 -13.48 10.61
CA LEU A 170 -11.85 -12.06 10.37
C LEU A 170 -11.30 -11.56 9.02
N ALA A 171 -10.11 -12.05 8.63
CA ALA A 171 -9.50 -11.76 7.33
C ALA A 171 -10.36 -12.27 6.16
N VAL A 172 -10.83 -13.52 6.23
CA VAL A 172 -11.62 -14.15 5.15
C VAL A 172 -12.96 -13.43 4.97
N CYS A 173 -13.64 -13.04 6.06
CA CYS A 173 -14.92 -12.31 5.98
C CYS A 173 -14.83 -10.94 5.27
N LEU A 174 -13.63 -10.39 5.10
CA LEU A 174 -13.38 -9.12 4.41
C LEU A 174 -12.98 -9.29 2.95
N LEU A 175 -12.49 -10.46 2.55
CA LEU A 175 -11.95 -10.76 1.22
C LEU A 175 -12.99 -11.35 0.25
N ASP A 176 -14.10 -11.91 0.76
CA ASP A 176 -15.16 -12.52 -0.06
C ASP A 176 -16.12 -11.46 -0.67
N SER A 177 -15.63 -10.40 -1.32
CA SER A 177 -16.46 -9.37 -1.98
C SER A 177 -15.94 -8.91 -3.32
#